data_AF-A0A382J4Q8-F1
#
_entry.id   AF-A0A382J4Q8-F1
#
_cell.length_a   1.000
_cell.length_b   1.000
_cell.length_c   1.000
_cell.angle_alpha   90.00
_cell.angle_beta   90.00
_cell.angle_gamma   90.00
#
_symmetry.space_group_name_H-M   'P 1'
#
loop_
_entity.id
_entity.type
_entity.pdbx_description
1 polymer ?
#
loop_
_entity_poly.entity_id
_entity_poly.type
_entity_poly.pdbx_seq_one_letter_code
_entity_poly.pdbx_strand_id
1 'polypeptide(L)' 'MPSQQGYDRAITVFSPDGRLYQVEYAIETVKRGTIALGIKTKNGIVIAT' A
#
# COMPACT_ATOMS: atom_id res chain seq x y z
N MET A 1 2.47 -26.79 6.99
CA MET A 1 1.73 -25.51 6.86
C MET A 1 1.96 -25.01 5.45
N PRO A 2 0.94 -24.63 4.67
CA PRO A 2 1.16 -24.11 3.31
C PRO A 2 2.16 -22.96 3.43
N SER A 3 3.27 -23.08 2.70
CA SER A 3 4.39 -22.15 2.75
C SER A 3 3.88 -20.72 2.54
N GLN A 4 4.23 -19.80 3.44
CA GLN A 4 3.94 -18.35 3.37
C GLN A 4 4.12 -17.79 1.93
N GLN A 5 5.09 -18.34 1.18
CA GLN A 5 5.39 -18.04 -0.22
C GLN A 5 4.22 -18.17 -1.20
N GLY A 6 3.23 -19.04 -0.94
CA GLY A 6 2.08 -19.21 -1.85
C GLY A 6 1.16 -17.99 -1.85
N TYR A 7 0.91 -17.43 -0.66
CA TYR A 7 0.05 -16.27 -0.45
C TYR A 7 0.74 -14.97 -0.83
N ASP A 8 2.05 -14.89 -0.60
CA ASP A 8 2.84 -13.72 -0.95
C ASP A 8 2.91 -13.51 -2.48
N ARG A 9 2.95 -14.56 -3.31
CA ARG A 9 3.19 -14.41 -4.75
C ARG A 9 1.98 -14.01 -5.60
N ALA A 10 0.77 -13.98 -5.04
CA ALA A 10 -0.45 -13.73 -5.81
C ALA A 10 -1.25 -12.54 -5.26
N ILE A 11 -1.61 -11.59 -6.14
CA ILE A 11 -2.28 -10.33 -5.76
C ILE A 11 -3.75 -10.50 -5.34
N THR A 12 -4.39 -11.62 -5.66
CA THR A 12 -5.81 -11.90 -5.36
C THR A 12 -6.01 -13.02 -4.33
N VAL A 13 -4.94 -13.52 -3.71
CA VAL A 13 -5.02 -14.64 -2.77
C VAL A 13 -4.90 -14.13 -1.34
N PHE A 14 -5.94 -14.37 -0.56
CA PHE A 14 -5.93 -14.07 0.87
C PHE A 14 -5.04 -15.06 1.63
N SER A 15 -4.24 -14.53 2.54
CA SER A 15 -3.51 -15.32 3.52
C SER A 15 -4.44 -16.02 4.52
N PRO A 16 -3.96 -17.00 5.30
CA PRO A 16 -4.79 -17.66 6.32
C PRO A 16 -5.36 -16.70 7.38
N ASP A 17 -4.72 -15.55 7.58
CA ASP A 17 -5.17 -14.44 8.45
C ASP A 17 -6.02 -13.38 7.71
N GLY A 18 -6.45 -13.65 6.47
CA GLY A 18 -7.39 -12.80 5.71
C GLY A 18 -6.78 -11.54 5.13
N ARG A 19 -5.46 -11.48 4.98
CA ARG A 19 -4.73 -10.31 4.48
C ARG A 19 -4.24 -10.52 3.06
N LEU A 20 -3.97 -9.41 2.39
CA LEU A 20 -3.33 -9.39 1.07
C LEU A 20 -1.92 -8.83 1.26
N TYR A 21 -0.93 -9.72 1.45
CA TYR A 21 0.44 -9.32 1.73
C TYR A 21 1.02 -8.41 0.63
N GLN A 22 0.66 -8.64 -0.64
CA GLN A 22 1.04 -7.78 -1.76
C GLN A 22 0.59 -6.32 -1.62
N VAL A 23 -0.58 -6.05 -1.04
CA VAL A 23 -1.06 -4.68 -0.78
C VAL A 23 -0.22 -4.02 0.32
N GLU A 24 0.15 -4.78 1.34
CA GLU A 24 0.94 -4.26 2.45
C GLU A 24 2.38 -3.94 2.03
N TYR A 25 2.99 -4.77 1.18
CA TYR A 25 4.30 -4.46 0.58
C TYR A 25 4.25 -3.22 -0.30
N ALA A 26 3.15 -3.00 -1.02
CA ALA A 26 2.96 -1.77 -1.80
C ALA A 26 2.92 -0.54 -0.88
N ILE A 27 2.20 -0.61 0.26
CA ILE A 27 2.16 0.47 1.26
C ILE A 27 3.56 0.75 1.83
N GLU A 28 4.33 -0.28 2.17
CA GLU A 28 5.71 -0.12 2.65
C GLU A 28 6.63 0.52 1.60
N THR A 29 6.40 0.22 0.32
CA THR A 29 7.13 0.85 -0.79
C THR A 29 6.80 2.34 -0.90
N VAL A 30 5.52 2.70 -0.77
CA VAL A 30 5.08 4.11 -0.78
C VAL A 30 5.69 4.91 0.36
N LYS A 31 5.79 4.33 1.57
CA LYS A 31 6.44 4.98 2.73
C LYS A 31 7.91 5.33 2.50
N ARG A 32 8.60 4.62 1.61
CA ARG A 32 10.01 4.86 1.26
C ARG A 32 10.17 5.82 0.07
N GLY A 33 9.06 6.25 -0.55
CA GLY A 33 9.04 7.18 -1.66
C GLY A 33 9.26 8.64 -1.23
N THR A 34 9.30 9.53 -2.22
CA THR A 34 9.40 10.98 -1.99
C THR A 34 8.15 11.52 -1.30
N ILE A 35 8.32 12.56 -0.47
CA ILE A 35 7.23 13.18 0.26
C ILE A 35 6.37 14.00 -0.70
N ALA A 36 5.05 13.80 -0.66
CA ALA A 36 4.08 14.65 -1.32
C ALA A 36 3.12 15.26 -0.29
N LEU A 37 2.70 16.51 -0.51
CA LEU A 37 1.78 17.25 0.36
C LEU A 37 0.59 17.79 -0.45
N GLY A 38 -0.61 17.63 0.12
CA GLY A 38 -1.84 18.21 -0.40
C GLY A 38 -2.53 19.07 0.66
N ILE A 39 -2.88 20.31 0.32
CA ILE A 39 -3.60 21.24 1.21
C ILE A 39 -4.93 21.61 0.56
N LYS A 40 -6.03 21.32 1.26
CA LYS A 40 -7.38 21.79 0.90
C LYS A 40 -7.69 23.08 1.63
N THR A 41 -8.08 24.12 0.88
CA THR A 41 -8.57 25.40 1.42
C THR A 41 -10.05 25.58 1.03
N LYS A 42 -10.71 26.62 1.56
CA LYS A 42 -12.08 26.97 1.15
C LYS A 42 -12.17 27.35 -0.34
N ASN A 43 -11.08 27.83 -0.92
CA ASN A 43 -11.05 28.44 -2.24
C ASN A 43 -10.30 27.60 -3.28
N GLY A 44 -9.78 26.43 -2.91
CA GLY A 44 -9.01 25.58 -3.83
C GLY A 44 -8.11 24.57 -3.15
N ILE A 45 -7.25 23.94 -3.95
CA ILE A 45 -6.35 22.84 -3.56
C ILE A 45 -4.93 23.18 -4.01
N VAL A 46 -3.95 22.91 -3.16
CA VAL A 46 -2.51 23.01 -3.47
C VAL A 46 -1.90 21.61 -3.35
N ILE A 47 -1.06 21.23 -4.32
CA ILE A 47 -0.30 19.97 -4.33
C ILE A 47 1.18 20.31 -4.50
N ALA A 48 2.05 19.68 -3.71
CA ALA A 48 3.51 19.80 -3.79
C ALA A 48 4.16 18.41 -3.64
N THR A 49 5.33 18.22 -4.25
CA THR A 49 6.13 16.99 -4.22
C THR A 49 7.61 17.32 -4.07
#